data_AF-A0A354XVG1-F1
#
_entry.id   AF-A0A354XVG1-F1
#
_cell.length_a   1.000
_cell.length_b   1.000
_cell.length_c   1.000
_cell.angle_alpha   90.00
_cell.angle_beta   90.00
_cell.angle_gamma   90.00
#
_symmetry.space_group_name_H-M   'P 1'
#
loop_
_entity.id
_entity.type
_entity.pdbx_description
1 polymer ?
#
loop_
_entity_poly.entity_id
_entity_poly.type
_entity_poly.pdbx_seq_one_letter_code
_entity_poly.pdbx_strand_id
1 'polypeptide(L)'
;MNKTIQLFLLFILVVSLPQGAIAQCKIINNSFKDGENISYDLYFNYGIVNAKAGTGSLKTNLVNYKGNSAFNVRMLLNTSGLAGSVYTVNDTLVSYIDMNLRPLLFTKNAFEGKDYSREVQSFSYVE
;
A
#
# COMPACT_ATOMS: atom_id res chain seq x y z
N MET A 1 -42.32 -32.15 -27.97
CA MET A 1 -40.85 -32.03 -27.93
C MET A 1 -40.29 -33.37 -27.46
N ASN A 2 -39.27 -33.93 -28.10
CA ASN A 2 -38.74 -35.25 -27.75
C ASN A 2 -38.17 -35.22 -26.32
N LYS A 3 -38.41 -36.26 -25.51
CA LYS A 3 -37.95 -36.34 -24.10
C LYS A 3 -36.43 -36.17 -23.99
N THR A 4 -35.69 -36.64 -24.99
CA THR A 4 -34.23 -36.44 -25.11
C THR A 4 -33.85 -34.97 -25.30
N ILE A 5 -34.60 -34.21 -26.11
CA ILE A 5 -34.38 -32.77 -26.30
C ILE A 5 -34.70 -32.01 -25.00
N GLN A 6 -35.75 -32.40 -24.28
CA GLN A 6 -36.07 -31.84 -22.97
C GLN A 6 -34.97 -32.11 -21.93
N LEU A 7 -34.44 -33.34 -21.88
CA LEU A 7 -33.32 -33.68 -21.00
C LEU A 7 -32.07 -32.88 -21.35
N PHE A 8 -31.78 -32.72 -22.65
CA PHE A 8 -30.61 -31.98 -23.11
C PHE A 8 -30.68 -30.49 -22.76
N LEU A 9 -31.87 -29.88 -22.92
CA LEU A 9 -32.10 -28.48 -22.53
C LEU A 9 -32.03 -28.28 -21.02
N LEU A 10 -32.54 -29.23 -20.23
CA LEU A 10 -32.44 -29.19 -18.77
C LEU A 10 -30.98 -29.30 -18.30
N PHE A 11 -30.19 -30.15 -18.96
CA PHE A 11 -28.76 -30.29 -18.68
C PHE A 11 -27.99 -29.00 -18.96
N ILE A 12 -28.25 -28.36 -20.11
CA ILE A 12 -27.64 -27.05 -20.44
C ILE A 12 -28.02 -25.99 -19.41
N LEU A 13 -29.30 -25.94 -18.99
CA LEU A 13 -29.77 -24.97 -18.00
C LEU A 13 -29.04 -25.12 -16.66
N VAL A 14 -28.85 -26.36 -16.20
CA VAL A 14 -28.14 -26.65 -14.93
C VAL A 14 -26.65 -26.32 -15.03
N VAL A 15 -26.01 -26.59 -16.18
CA VAL A 15 -24.58 -26.28 -16.40
C VAL A 15 -24.35 -24.77 -16.58
N SER A 16 -25.34 -24.02 -17.05
CA SER A 16 -25.27 -22.56 -17.23
C SER A 16 -25.52 -21.74 -15.97
N LEU A 17 -25.84 -22.38 -14.83
CA LEU A 17 -25.96 -21.68 -13.56
C LEU A 17 -24.58 -21.10 -13.18
N PRO A 18 -24.47 -19.81 -12.85
CA PRO A 18 -23.21 -19.20 -12.48
C PRO A 18 -22.67 -19.89 -11.23
N GLN A 19 -21.67 -20.75 -11.41
CA GLN A 19 -20.86 -21.23 -10.32
C GLN A 19 -20.10 -20.02 -9.79
N GLY A 20 -20.42 -19.58 -8.57
CA GLY A 20 -19.75 -18.45 -7.94
C GLY A 20 -18.24 -18.68 -7.95
N ALA A 21 -17.53 -18.01 -8.85
CA ALA A 21 -16.09 -18.10 -8.93
C ALA A 21 -15.50 -17.35 -7.73
N ILE A 22 -15.11 -18.07 -6.69
CA ILE A 22 -14.27 -17.53 -5.60
C ILE A 22 -12.83 -17.49 -6.13
N ALA A 23 -12.59 -16.63 -7.13
CA ALA A 23 -11.26 -16.48 -7.74
C ALA A 23 -10.38 -15.43 -7.02
N GLN A 24 -10.91 -14.75 -6.01
CA GLN A 24 -10.16 -13.75 -5.26
C GLN A 24 -9.60 -14.38 -3.98
N CYS A 25 -8.45 -15.04 -4.11
CA CYS A 25 -7.67 -15.43 -2.95
C CYS A 25 -7.39 -14.18 -2.11
N LYS A 26 -7.77 -14.23 -0.83
CA LYS A 26 -7.44 -13.18 0.13
C LYS A 26 -5.92 -13.05 0.22
N ILE A 27 -5.40 -11.84 0.09
CA ILE A 27 -3.96 -11.59 0.24
C ILE A 27 -3.59 -11.87 1.69
N ILE A 28 -2.63 -12.77 1.89
CA ILE A 28 -2.08 -13.09 3.21
C ILE A 28 -0.91 -12.15 3.46
N ASN A 29 -0.96 -11.43 4.58
CA ASN A 29 0.17 -10.58 4.98
C ASN A 29 1.32 -11.44 5.52
N ASN A 30 2.38 -11.55 4.72
CA ASN A 30 3.67 -12.13 5.11
C ASN A 30 4.80 -11.08 5.11
N SER A 31 4.45 -9.80 4.89
CA SER A 31 5.43 -8.74 4.62
C SER A 31 5.83 -7.96 5.86
N PHE A 32 4.92 -7.79 6.81
CA PHE A 32 5.16 -7.01 8.02
C PHE A 32 4.20 -7.39 9.14
N LYS A 33 4.51 -6.95 10.37
CA LYS A 33 3.63 -7.06 11.55
C LYS A 33 3.54 -5.74 12.30
N ASP A 34 2.63 -5.67 13.26
CA ASP A 34 2.51 -4.53 14.18
C ASP A 34 3.80 -4.32 14.99
N GLY A 35 4.17 -3.05 15.18
CA GLY A 35 5.31 -2.63 15.98
C GLY A 35 6.66 -2.66 15.25
N GLU A 36 6.70 -3.04 13.97
CA GLU A 36 7.94 -3.03 13.21
C GLU A 36 8.45 -1.61 12.95
N ASN A 37 9.78 -1.46 13.03
CA ASN A 37 10.46 -0.21 12.81
C ASN A 37 11.80 -0.48 12.12
N ILE A 38 11.97 0.08 10.92
CA ILE A 38 13.19 0.00 10.14
C ILE A 38 13.78 1.41 10.05
N SER A 39 15.08 1.53 10.32
CA SER A 39 15.84 2.77 10.14
C SER A 39 16.81 2.61 8.97
N TYR A 40 16.95 3.65 8.16
CA TYR A 40 17.80 3.67 6.98
C TYR A 40 18.83 4.79 7.07
N ASP A 41 20.04 4.51 6.59
CA ASP A 41 20.98 5.54 6.17
C ASP A 41 20.86 5.69 4.64
N LEU A 42 20.57 6.91 4.19
CA LEU A 42 20.39 7.21 2.77
C LEU A 42 21.72 7.70 2.21
N TYR A 43 22.06 7.25 1.00
CA TYR A 43 23.30 7.62 0.32
C TYR A 43 23.01 8.14 -1.09
N PHE A 44 23.69 9.21 -1.49
CA PHE A 44 23.78 9.61 -2.88
C PHE A 44 25.04 9.05 -3.50
N ASN A 45 24.86 8.39 -4.64
CA ASN A 45 25.97 7.90 -5.44
C ASN A 45 26.40 9.01 -6.42
N TYR A 46 27.59 9.57 -6.18
CA TYR A 46 28.21 10.59 -7.04
C TYR A 46 29.20 9.98 -8.04
N GLY A 47 28.97 8.74 -8.45
CA GLY A 47 29.82 7.97 -9.36
C GLY A 47 30.93 7.23 -8.64
N ILE A 48 31.93 7.96 -8.13
CA ILE A 48 33.12 7.37 -7.48
C ILE A 48 32.91 7.21 -5.97
N VAL A 49 32.02 8.00 -5.36
CA VAL A 49 31.84 8.07 -3.91
C VAL A 49 30.36 7.96 -3.54
N ASN A 50 30.05 7.14 -2.53
CA ASN A 50 28.75 7.14 -1.87
C ASN A 50 28.82 8.04 -0.65
N ALA A 51 28.16 9.19 -0.71
CA ALA A 51 28.10 10.12 0.41
C ALA A 51 26.77 9.94 1.16
N LYS A 52 26.84 9.84 2.49
CA LYS A 52 25.63 9.79 3.33
C LYS A 52 24.86 11.08 3.11
N ALA A 53 23.62 10.93 2.66
CA ALA A 53 22.75 12.01 2.23
C ALA A 53 21.63 12.29 3.22
N GLY A 54 21.33 11.37 4.12
CA GLY A 54 20.19 11.50 5.03
C GLY A 54 19.91 10.25 5.83
N THR A 55 18.77 10.26 6.48
CA THR A 55 18.20 9.11 7.18
C THR A 55 16.75 8.91 6.76
N GLY A 56 16.29 7.68 6.89
CA GLY A 56 14.90 7.32 6.71
C GLY A 56 14.41 6.45 7.87
N SER A 57 13.09 6.38 8.03
CA SER A 57 12.49 5.35 8.86
C SER A 57 11.18 4.87 8.27
N LEU A 58 10.83 3.62 8.50
CA LEU A 58 9.56 3.01 8.14
C LEU A 58 8.99 2.29 9.37
N LYS A 59 7.82 2.70 9.83
CA LYS A 59 7.14 2.15 11.00
C LYS A 59 5.78 1.59 10.63
N THR A 60 5.43 0.47 11.23
CA THR A 60 4.11 -0.15 11.07
C THR A 60 3.44 -0.30 12.42
N ASN A 61 2.19 0.16 12.54
CA ASN A 61 1.40 0.04 13.76
C ASN A 61 -0.02 -0.43 13.45
N LEU A 62 -0.59 -1.31 14.27
CA LEU A 62 -2.00 -1.62 14.25
C LEU A 62 -2.77 -0.50 14.97
N VAL A 63 -3.75 0.08 14.28
CA VAL A 63 -4.51 1.23 14.76
C VAL A 63 -6.01 1.05 14.48
N ASN A 64 -6.83 1.81 15.17
CA ASN A 64 -8.23 2.01 14.76
C ASN A 64 -8.29 3.15 13.73
N TYR A 65 -8.72 2.83 12.52
CA TYR A 65 -8.99 3.81 11.47
C TYR A 65 -10.47 3.80 11.13
N LYS A 66 -11.16 4.90 11.46
CA LYS A 66 -12.61 5.08 11.23
C LYS A 66 -13.46 3.91 11.75
N GLY A 67 -13.15 3.40 12.94
CA GLY A 67 -13.89 2.32 13.59
C GLY A 67 -13.39 0.91 13.25
N ASN A 68 -12.51 0.75 12.26
CA ASN A 68 -12.01 -0.55 11.82
C ASN A 68 -10.52 -0.73 12.15
N SER A 69 -10.09 -1.96 12.43
CA SER A 69 -8.66 -2.28 12.56
C SER A 69 -7.95 -2.10 11.22
N ALA A 70 -6.83 -1.38 11.24
CA ALA A 70 -6.01 -1.13 10.07
C ALA A 70 -4.53 -1.02 10.48
N PHE A 71 -3.62 -1.34 9.55
CA PHE A 71 -2.22 -1.02 9.68
C PHE A 71 -1.97 0.43 9.25
N ASN A 72 -1.36 1.21 10.13
CA ASN A 72 -0.72 2.48 9.79
C ASN A 72 0.74 2.22 9.45
N VAL A 73 1.13 2.50 8.20
CA VAL A 73 2.51 2.45 7.76
C VAL A 73 2.98 3.88 7.55
N ARG A 74 4.03 4.30 8.26
CA ARG A 74 4.57 5.66 8.21
C ARG A 74 6.04 5.63 7.81
N MET A 75 6.37 6.33 6.73
CA MET A 75 7.73 6.56 6.30
C MET A 75 8.13 8.03 6.54
N LEU A 76 9.31 8.23 7.10
CA LEU A 76 9.95 9.54 7.22
C LEU A 76 11.25 9.51 6.43
N LEU A 77 11.51 10.55 5.64
CA LEU A 77 12.77 10.70 4.90
C LEU A 77 13.32 12.10 5.19
N ASN A 78 14.58 12.19 5.59
CA ASN A 78 15.21 13.45 5.92
C ASN A 78 16.62 13.49 5.38
N THR A 79 16.89 14.42 4.46
CA THR A 79 18.26 14.70 4.03
C THR A 79 19.01 15.51 5.07
N SER A 80 20.31 15.26 5.21
CA SER A 80 21.18 15.97 6.14
C SER A 80 22.53 16.31 5.51
N GLY A 81 23.32 17.15 6.19
CA GLY A 81 24.66 17.51 5.77
C GLY A 81 24.70 18.20 4.40
N LEU A 82 25.77 17.95 3.64
CA LEU A 82 26.01 18.56 2.33
C LEU A 82 24.90 18.22 1.33
N ALA A 83 24.40 16.99 1.34
CA ALA A 83 23.29 16.58 0.47
C ALA A 83 22.03 17.43 0.69
N GLY A 84 21.65 17.63 1.96
CA GLY A 84 20.51 18.49 2.32
C GLY A 84 20.69 19.96 1.92
N SER A 85 21.92 20.48 1.91
CA SER A 85 22.21 21.84 1.42
C SER A 85 22.12 21.99 -0.10
N VAL A 86 22.33 20.91 -0.86
CA VAL A 86 22.18 20.90 -2.33
C VAL A 86 20.70 20.73 -2.68
N TYR A 87 20.03 19.77 -2.05
CA TYR A 87 18.60 19.53 -2.19
C TYR A 87 18.03 18.96 -0.89
N THR A 88 17.20 19.75 -0.22
CA THR A 88 16.54 19.30 1.01
C THR A 88 15.39 18.36 0.68
N VAL A 89 15.25 17.25 1.40
CA VAL A 89 14.07 16.40 1.42
C VAL A 89 13.67 16.22 2.88
N ASN A 90 12.43 16.49 3.20
CA ASN A 90 11.83 16.25 4.50
C ASN A 90 10.39 15.76 4.31
N ASP A 91 10.28 14.48 4.01
CA ASP A 91 9.04 13.86 3.58
C ASP A 91 8.43 13.02 4.69
N THR A 92 7.11 13.10 4.78
CA THR A 92 6.29 12.21 5.61
C THR A 92 5.24 11.54 4.74
N LEU A 93 5.40 10.23 4.55
CA LEU A 93 4.43 9.38 3.86
C LEU A 93 3.67 8.56 4.90
N VAL A 94 2.35 8.51 4.79
CA VAL A 94 1.49 7.74 5.69
C VAL A 94 0.49 6.95 4.85
N SER A 95 0.37 5.66 5.13
CA SER A 95 -0.65 4.79 4.55
C SER A 95 -1.47 4.13 5.66
N TYR A 96 -2.77 4.02 5.43
CA TYR A 96 -3.67 3.16 6.20
C TYR A 96 -4.11 2.02 5.32
N ILE A 97 -3.98 0.80 5.80
CA ILE A 97 -4.22 -0.43 5.05
C ILE A 97 -5.11 -1.33 5.92
N ASP A 98 -6.19 -1.86 5.39
CA ASP A 98 -7.05 -2.76 6.18
C ASP A 98 -6.41 -4.13 6.44
N MET A 99 -7.08 -4.96 7.24
CA MET A 99 -6.61 -6.31 7.57
C MET A 99 -6.61 -7.29 6.39
N ASN A 100 -7.13 -6.88 5.23
CA ASN A 100 -7.12 -7.63 3.98
C ASN A 100 -6.08 -7.08 2.99
N LEU A 101 -5.18 -6.20 3.46
CA LEU A 101 -4.16 -5.52 2.66
C LEU A 101 -4.71 -4.61 1.55
N ARG A 102 -5.94 -4.09 1.72
CA ARG A 102 -6.50 -3.07 0.83
C ARG A 102 -6.11 -1.68 1.32
N PRO A 103 -5.59 -0.79 0.46
CA PRO A 103 -5.30 0.58 0.86
C PRO A 103 -6.59 1.33 1.22
N LEU A 104 -6.57 2.11 2.29
CA LEU A 104 -7.71 2.92 2.74
C LEU A 104 -7.44 4.42 2.52
N LEU A 105 -6.20 4.84 2.80
CA LEU A 105 -5.75 6.21 2.64
C LEU A 105 -4.24 6.21 2.46
N PHE A 106 -3.74 6.99 1.52
CA PHE A 106 -2.33 7.36 1.40
C PHE A 106 -2.21 8.89 1.43
N THR A 107 -1.22 9.39 2.16
CA THR A 107 -0.85 10.81 2.15
C THR A 107 0.66 10.95 2.03
N LYS A 108 1.12 11.89 1.20
CA LYS A 108 2.51 12.35 1.16
C LYS A 108 2.51 13.84 1.47
N ASN A 109 3.19 14.24 2.54
CA ASN A 109 3.57 15.63 2.78
C ASN A 109 5.06 15.73 2.48
N ALA A 110 5.42 16.43 1.42
CA ALA A 110 6.79 16.52 0.94
C ALA A 110 7.28 17.95 1.07
N PHE A 111 8.45 18.12 1.69
CA PHE A 111 9.20 19.37 1.61
C PHE A 111 10.50 19.08 0.87
N GLU A 112 10.52 19.44 -0.40
CA GLU A 112 11.60 19.09 -1.31
C GLU A 112 12.17 20.37 -1.95
N GLY A 113 13.48 20.57 -1.82
CA GLY A 113 14.16 21.82 -2.18
C GLY A 113 13.64 23.01 -1.38
N LYS A 114 12.72 23.77 -1.98
CA LYS A 114 12.04 24.93 -1.37
C LYS A 114 10.52 24.80 -1.39
N ASP A 115 10.01 23.76 -2.02
CA ASP A 115 8.60 23.60 -2.29
C ASP A 115 7.98 22.63 -1.29
N TYR A 116 6.74 22.95 -0.92
CA TYR A 116 5.91 22.05 -0.12
C TYR A 116 4.77 21.54 -0.98
N SER A 117 4.64 20.21 -1.04
CA SER A 117 3.54 19.55 -1.73
C SER A 117 2.80 18.59 -0.80
N ARG A 118 1.51 18.43 -1.09
CA ARG A 118 0.63 17.52 -0.35
C ARG A 118 -0.19 16.70 -1.32
N GLU A 119 -0.04 15.39 -1.22
CA GLU A 119 -0.82 14.41 -1.97
C GLU A 119 -1.70 13.62 -1.01
N VAL A 120 -2.95 13.38 -1.43
CA VAL A 120 -3.92 12.58 -0.68
C VAL A 120 -4.66 11.68 -1.65
N GLN A 121 -4.65 10.37 -1.37
CA GLN A 121 -5.37 9.36 -2.14
C GLN A 121 -6.24 8.55 -1.19
N SER A 122 -7.55 8.64 -1.33
CA SER A 122 -8.52 7.90 -0.51
C SER A 122 -9.22 6.82 -1.32
N PHE A 123 -9.40 5.65 -0.73
CA PHE A 123 -10.03 4.50 -1.38
C PHE A 123 -11.34 4.16 -0.69
N SER A 124 -12.31 3.70 -1.47
CA SER A 124 -13.61 3.23 -0.98
C SER A 124 -14.00 1.99 -1.76
N TYR A 125 -14.54 1.01 -1.07
CA TYR A 125 -14.87 -0.29 -1.62
C TYR A 125 -16.37 -0.51 -1.47
N VAL A 126 -16.98 -1.05 -2.53
CA VAL A 126 -18.32 -1.63 -2.44
C VAL A 126 -18.11 -3.07 -1.96
N GLU A 127 -18.80 -3.45 -0.89
CA GLU A 127 -18.79 -4.83 -0.39
C GLU A 127 -19.62 -5.76 -1.28
#